data_AF-A0A9D5Z784-F1
#
_entry.id   AF-A0A9D5Z784-F1
#
_cell.length_a   1.000
_cell.length_b   1.000
_cell.length_c   1.000
_cell.angle_alpha   90.00
_cell.angle_beta   90.00
_cell.angle_gamma   90.00
#
_symmetry.space_group_name_H-M   'P 1'
#
loop_
_entity.id
_entity.type
_entity.pdbx_description
1 polymer ?
#
loop_
_entity_poly.entity_id
_entity_poly.type
_entity_poly.pdbx_seq_one_letter_code
_entity_poly.pdbx_strand_id
1 'polypeptide(L)'
;MSLATESGKTEYAHTGVFDTYSYVRRLRDAGMDENLAAIQAEQFLAVIENRMASKRDVLETEARLTKDAQETEARLTRDLQEIEARLTKDLKEIEARLTKDLQETEARLKLDIAAIDAKLEATKAELKRDLAAIDAKVEATKTELKRDIAVIEAKIESSKADTIKWTAGMFAAQTALILGAMFAIMRMNQPPPVVYHPPAQEMRLPTPAPAAPLNR
;
A
#
# COMPACT_ATOMS: atom_id res chain seq x y z
N MET A 1 70.94 -0.72 38.31
CA MET A 1 71.82 -1.45 37.38
C MET A 1 72.47 -0.37 36.51
N SER A 2 73.59 0.25 36.91
CA SER A 2 74.96 -0.28 36.86
C SER A 2 75.22 -1.13 35.63
N LEU A 3 75.93 -0.56 34.67
CA LEU A 3 77.15 -1.13 34.10
C LEU A 3 77.91 0.01 33.39
N ALA A 4 78.97 0.46 34.03
CA ALA A 4 80.06 1.12 33.36
C ALA A 4 80.84 0.05 32.56
N THR A 5 81.18 0.35 31.31
CA THR A 5 82.35 -0.24 30.68
C THR A 5 83.10 0.87 29.93
N GLU A 6 84.30 1.07 30.44
CA GLU A 6 85.40 1.91 29.98
C GLU A 6 85.87 1.59 28.56
N SER A 7 86.67 2.54 28.08
CA SER A 7 87.87 2.34 27.26
C SER A 7 87.67 2.16 25.77
N GLY A 8 88.03 3.23 25.08
CA GLY A 8 88.20 3.27 23.63
C GLY A 8 88.36 4.68 23.09
N LYS A 9 88.94 5.63 23.84
CA LYS A 9 89.40 6.90 23.25
C LYS A 9 90.68 6.62 22.47
N THR A 10 90.53 6.04 21.29
CA THR A 10 91.49 6.26 20.22
C THR A 10 91.18 7.64 19.64
N GLU A 11 91.82 8.65 20.24
CA GLU A 11 91.91 9.98 19.65
C GLU A 11 92.83 9.89 18.42
N TYR A 12 92.30 9.33 17.33
CA TYR A 12 92.84 9.59 15.99
C TYR A 12 92.05 10.77 15.43
N ALA A 13 92.32 11.96 15.98
CA ALA A 13 92.11 13.19 15.23
C ALA A 13 93.18 13.25 14.13
N HIS A 14 93.10 12.36 13.13
CA HIS A 14 93.63 12.69 11.82
C HIS A 14 92.69 13.77 11.28
N THR A 15 92.98 15.03 11.61
CA THR A 15 92.50 16.14 10.79
C THR A 15 92.83 15.77 9.35
N GLY A 16 91.81 15.62 8.50
CA GLY A 16 91.90 15.10 7.12
C GLY A 16 92.64 16.04 6.16
N VAL A 17 93.78 16.57 6.59
CA VAL A 17 94.70 17.40 5.82
C VAL A 17 95.85 16.50 5.42
N PHE A 18 96.02 16.28 4.12
CA PHE A 18 97.14 15.53 3.57
C PHE A 18 98.43 16.32 3.82
N ASP A 19 99.34 15.77 4.65
CA ASP A 19 100.64 16.37 4.91
C ASP A 19 101.67 15.91 3.87
N THR A 20 101.84 16.73 2.84
CA THR A 20 102.80 16.52 1.74
C THR A 20 104.23 16.34 2.26
N TYR A 21 104.64 17.05 3.32
CA TYR A 21 106.01 16.98 3.84
C TYR A 21 106.29 15.63 4.52
N SER A 22 105.36 15.18 5.38
CA SER A 22 105.45 13.86 6.01
C SER A 22 105.36 12.71 4.99
N TYR A 23 104.63 12.90 3.89
CA TYR A 23 104.50 11.92 2.80
C TYR A 23 105.78 11.82 1.96
N VAL A 24 106.35 12.94 1.52
CA VAL A 24 107.62 12.98 0.75
C VAL A 24 108.77 12.38 1.57
N ARG A 25 108.88 12.70 2.87
CA ARG A 25 109.91 12.12 3.75
C ARG A 25 109.84 10.60 3.76
N ARG A 26 108.63 10.02 3.88
CA ARG A 26 108.44 8.56 3.90
C ARG A 26 108.81 7.89 2.56
N LEU A 27 108.49 8.52 1.43
CA LEU A 27 108.86 8.01 0.10
C LEU A 27 110.37 8.00 -0.11
N ARG A 28 111.06 9.07 0.33
CA ARG A 28 112.52 9.16 0.30
C ARG A 28 113.17 8.12 1.22
N ASP A 29 112.67 7.99 2.45
CA ASP A 29 113.19 7.00 3.42
C ASP A 29 112.97 5.55 2.93
N ALA A 30 112.00 5.32 2.03
CA ALA A 30 111.77 4.06 1.32
C ALA A 30 112.65 3.87 0.06
N GLY A 31 113.57 4.80 -0.22
CA GLY A 31 114.54 4.70 -1.32
C GLY A 31 114.09 5.31 -2.66
N MET A 32 112.99 6.06 -2.69
CA MET A 32 112.55 6.81 -3.88
C MET A 32 113.38 8.09 -4.06
N ASP A 33 113.71 8.44 -5.30
CA ASP A 33 114.38 9.70 -5.63
C ASP A 33 113.57 10.91 -5.11
N GLU A 34 114.26 11.92 -4.58
CA GLU A 34 113.63 13.07 -3.91
C GLU A 34 112.72 13.87 -4.85
N ASN A 35 113.12 14.04 -6.12
CA ASN A 35 112.29 14.72 -7.11
C ASN A 35 111.05 13.89 -7.47
N LEU A 36 111.22 12.57 -7.59
CA LEU A 36 110.11 11.66 -7.90
C LEU A 36 109.10 11.60 -6.74
N ALA A 37 109.58 11.58 -5.49
CA ALA A 37 108.76 11.60 -4.29
C ALA A 37 107.95 12.90 -4.17
N ALA A 38 108.58 14.05 -4.47
CA ALA A 38 107.91 15.36 -4.49
C ALA A 38 106.81 15.41 -5.57
N ILE A 39 107.12 14.99 -6.80
CA ILE A 39 106.15 14.95 -7.90
C ILE A 39 104.96 14.03 -7.55
N GLN A 40 105.22 12.87 -6.95
CA GLN A 40 104.15 11.95 -6.56
C GLN A 40 103.24 12.57 -5.47
N ALA A 41 103.82 13.24 -4.49
CA ALA A 41 103.09 13.93 -3.43
C ALA A 41 102.21 15.07 -3.98
N GLU A 42 102.74 15.86 -4.92
CA GLU A 42 102.02 16.92 -5.61
C GLU A 42 100.84 16.38 -6.43
N GLN A 43 101.06 15.31 -7.20
CA GLN A 43 99.99 14.68 -7.97
C GLN A 43 98.89 14.11 -7.06
N PHE A 44 99.28 13.51 -5.92
CA PHE A 44 98.32 12.96 -4.97
C PHE A 44 97.54 14.05 -4.24
N LEU A 45 98.20 15.14 -3.85
CA LEU A 45 97.55 16.32 -3.29
C LEU A 45 96.55 16.92 -4.30
N ALA A 46 96.95 17.06 -5.57
CA ALA A 46 96.08 17.56 -6.62
C ALA A 46 94.83 16.68 -6.83
N VAL A 47 94.96 15.35 -6.75
CA VAL A 47 93.81 14.42 -6.83
C VAL A 47 92.90 14.54 -5.60
N ILE A 48 93.48 14.71 -4.40
CA ILE A 48 92.71 14.90 -3.14
C ILE A 48 91.95 16.22 -3.19
N GLU A 49 92.61 17.32 -3.54
CA GLU A 49 91.98 18.65 -3.62
C GLU A 49 90.88 18.70 -4.69
N ASN A 50 91.06 18.00 -5.81
CA ASN A 50 90.07 17.97 -6.89
C ASN A 50 88.89 17.02 -6.62
N ARG A 51 89.03 16.05 -5.70
CA ARG A 51 87.95 15.11 -5.33
C ARG A 51 87.26 15.44 -4.01
N MET A 52 87.88 16.22 -3.13
CA MET A 52 87.24 16.66 -1.91
C MET A 52 86.30 17.84 -2.22
N ALA A 53 85.04 17.71 -1.80
CA ALA A 53 84.17 18.87 -1.69
C ALA A 53 84.87 19.89 -0.78
N SER A 54 85.04 21.11 -1.26
CA SER A 54 85.63 22.16 -0.43
C SER A 54 84.69 22.43 0.75
N LYS A 55 85.22 22.96 1.86
CA LYS A 55 84.38 23.44 2.97
C LYS A 55 83.29 24.40 2.50
N ARG A 56 83.57 25.16 1.44
CA ARG A 56 82.62 26.08 0.82
C ARG A 56 81.45 25.33 0.16
N ASP A 57 81.71 24.26 -0.58
CA ASP A 57 80.66 23.46 -1.24
C ASP A 57 79.75 22.77 -0.21
N VAL A 58 80.34 22.29 0.90
CA VAL A 58 79.56 21.73 2.02
C VAL A 58 78.66 22.80 2.64
N LEU A 59 79.19 23.99 2.95
CA LEU A 59 78.38 25.09 3.50
C LEU A 59 77.29 25.56 2.52
N GLU A 60 77.57 25.59 1.22
CA GLU A 60 76.58 25.96 0.20
C GLU A 60 75.46 24.92 0.10
N THR A 61 75.80 23.63 0.11
CA THR A 61 74.81 22.55 0.10
C THR A 61 73.98 22.50 1.39
N GLU A 62 74.58 22.73 2.56
CA GLU A 62 73.86 22.86 3.83
C GLU A 62 72.90 24.05 3.82
N ALA A 63 73.33 25.21 3.31
CA ALA A 63 72.49 26.39 3.18
C ALA A 63 71.31 26.13 2.23
N ARG A 64 71.56 25.46 1.11
CA ARG A 64 70.52 25.06 0.16
C ARG A 64 69.53 24.07 0.77
N LEU A 65 70.01 23.03 1.47
CA LEU A 65 69.15 22.06 2.14
C LEU A 65 68.30 22.71 3.24
N THR A 66 68.88 23.64 3.99
CA THR A 66 68.15 24.40 5.02
C THR A 66 67.03 25.23 4.40
N LYS A 67 67.32 25.88 3.26
CA LYS A 67 66.31 26.64 2.51
C LYS A 67 65.22 25.73 1.96
N ASP A 68 65.57 24.61 1.32
CA ASP A 68 64.60 23.66 0.78
C ASP A 68 63.72 23.07 1.91
N ALA A 69 64.30 22.80 3.09
CA ALA A 69 63.56 22.37 4.28
C ALA A 69 62.55 23.45 4.74
N GLN A 70 62.97 24.70 4.85
CA GLN A 70 62.08 25.81 5.21
C GLN A 70 60.95 26.01 4.19
N GLU A 71 61.25 25.91 2.90
CA GLU A 71 60.25 26.04 1.83
C GLU A 71 59.23 24.89 1.88
N THR A 72 59.68 23.66 2.13
CA THR A 72 58.77 22.51 2.28
C THR A 72 57.91 22.60 3.54
N GLU A 73 58.45 23.02 4.68
CA GLU A 73 57.68 23.26 5.90
C GLU A 73 56.62 24.35 5.70
N ALA A 74 56.99 25.47 5.06
CA ALA A 74 56.07 26.56 4.75
C ALA A 74 54.96 26.10 3.78
N ARG A 75 55.31 25.27 2.79
CA ARG A 75 54.33 24.68 1.88
C ARG A 75 53.38 23.73 2.60
N LEU A 76 53.87 22.81 3.42
CA LEU A 76 53.03 21.89 4.17
C LEU A 76 52.10 22.60 5.14
N THR A 77 52.58 23.67 5.80
CA THR A 77 51.75 24.50 6.68
C THR A 77 50.61 25.16 5.91
N ARG A 78 50.89 25.68 4.71
CA ARG A 78 49.86 26.28 3.85
C ARG A 78 48.85 25.23 3.38
N ASP A 79 49.32 24.09 2.90
CA ASP A 79 48.47 22.99 2.40
C ASP A 79 47.56 22.49 3.54
N LEU A 80 48.06 22.38 4.77
CA LEU A 80 47.26 22.04 5.95
C LEU A 80 46.16 23.09 6.24
N GLN A 81 46.51 24.37 6.25
CA GLN A 81 45.53 25.44 6.47
C GLN A 81 44.44 25.47 5.39
N GLU A 82 44.80 25.19 4.13
CA GLU A 82 43.84 25.10 3.03
C GLU A 82 42.89 23.91 3.20
N ILE A 83 43.41 22.75 3.58
CA ILE A 83 42.60 21.55 3.86
C ILE A 83 41.66 21.81 5.03
N GLU A 84 42.12 22.40 6.13
CA GLU A 84 41.29 22.74 7.30
C GLU A 84 40.18 23.71 6.93
N ALA A 85 40.50 24.76 6.15
CA ALA A 85 39.51 25.73 5.68
C ALA A 85 38.46 25.07 4.78
N ARG A 86 38.89 24.19 3.87
CA ARG A 86 38.00 23.44 2.98
C ARG A 86 37.10 22.49 3.76
N LEU A 87 37.63 21.70 4.68
CA LEU A 87 36.84 20.77 5.50
C LEU A 87 35.83 21.52 6.37
N THR A 88 36.23 22.66 6.94
CA THR A 88 35.32 23.52 7.72
C THR A 88 34.17 24.05 6.86
N LYS A 89 34.47 24.44 5.63
CA LYS A 89 33.45 24.91 4.68
C LYS A 89 32.50 23.78 4.27
N ASP A 90 33.06 22.64 3.86
CA ASP A 90 32.29 21.47 3.42
C ASP A 90 31.36 20.97 4.55
N LEU A 91 31.84 20.95 5.80
CA LEU A 91 31.02 20.63 6.97
C LEU A 91 29.82 21.58 7.13
N LYS A 92 30.05 22.90 7.05
CA LYS A 92 28.96 23.89 7.15
C LYS A 92 27.94 23.75 6.03
N GLU A 93 28.40 23.46 4.81
CA GLU A 93 27.51 23.23 3.67
C GLU A 93 26.67 21.96 3.86
N ILE A 94 27.27 20.88 4.35
CA ILE A 94 26.56 19.64 4.67
C ILE A 94 25.53 19.86 5.79
N GLU A 95 25.91 20.55 6.88
CA GLU A 95 24.99 20.88 7.98
C GLU A 95 23.79 21.72 7.51
N ALA A 96 24.05 22.74 6.68
CA ALA A 96 22.99 23.57 6.12
C ALA A 96 22.05 22.76 5.21
N ARG A 97 22.61 21.88 4.37
CA ARG A 97 21.83 21.00 3.50
C ARG A 97 20.98 20.01 4.30
N LEU A 98 21.56 19.34 5.30
CA LEU A 98 20.82 18.41 6.15
C LEU A 98 19.70 19.09 6.93
N THR A 99 19.96 20.31 7.44
CA THR A 99 18.94 21.10 8.12
C THR A 99 17.77 21.43 7.20
N LYS A 100 18.07 21.83 5.96
CA LYS A 100 17.05 22.11 4.94
C LYS A 100 16.26 20.85 4.57
N ASP A 101 16.94 19.75 4.26
CA ASP A 101 16.30 18.48 3.86
C ASP A 101 15.40 17.95 5.00
N LEU A 102 15.80 18.13 6.26
CA LEU A 102 14.99 17.81 7.43
C LEU A 102 13.72 18.67 7.49
N GLN A 103 13.84 20.00 7.35
CA GLN A 103 12.70 20.91 7.35
C GLN A 103 11.71 20.61 6.21
N GLU A 104 12.22 20.32 5.01
CA GLU A 104 11.38 19.95 3.87
C GLU A 104 10.64 18.63 4.12
N THR A 105 11.33 17.64 4.70
CA THR A 105 10.73 16.35 5.06
C THR A 105 9.65 16.52 6.15
N GLU A 106 9.91 17.30 7.19
CA GLU A 106 8.93 17.61 8.24
C GLU A 106 7.70 18.33 7.67
N ALA A 107 7.89 19.31 6.80
CA ALA A 107 6.80 20.04 6.16
C ALA A 107 5.94 19.10 5.30
N ARG A 108 6.59 18.22 4.51
CA ARG A 108 5.91 17.21 3.70
C ARG A 108 5.11 16.24 4.56
N LEU A 109 5.69 15.72 5.65
CA LEU A 109 5.00 14.81 6.55
C LEU A 109 3.78 15.45 7.22
N LYS A 110 3.87 16.74 7.60
CA LYS A 110 2.72 17.48 8.13
C LYS A 110 1.58 17.59 7.11
N LEU A 111 1.91 17.85 5.84
CA LEU A 111 0.91 17.90 4.77
C LEU A 111 0.29 16.53 4.51
N ASP A 112 1.10 15.47 4.47
CA ASP A 112 0.62 14.09 4.25
C ASP A 112 -0.31 13.65 5.40
N ILE A 113 0.02 13.96 6.65
CA ILE A 113 -0.84 13.70 7.81
C ILE A 113 -2.18 14.44 7.67
N ALA A 114 -2.16 15.75 7.38
CA ALA A 114 -3.39 16.53 7.21
C ALA A 114 -4.26 16.00 6.06
N ALA A 115 -3.64 15.55 4.97
CA ALA A 115 -4.35 14.96 3.84
C ALA A 115 -4.99 13.61 4.20
N ILE A 116 -4.32 12.78 5.01
CA ILE A 116 -4.87 11.52 5.51
C ILE A 116 -6.04 11.78 6.46
N ASP A 117 -5.92 12.73 7.38
CA ASP A 117 -7.01 13.10 8.30
C ASP A 117 -8.25 13.60 7.54
N ALA A 118 -8.04 14.43 6.51
CA ALA A 118 -9.14 14.90 5.65
C ALA A 118 -9.83 13.75 4.90
N LYS A 119 -9.05 12.80 4.37
CA LYS A 119 -9.61 11.60 3.72
C LYS A 119 -10.38 10.73 4.70
N LEU A 120 -9.86 10.54 5.91
CA LEU A 120 -10.51 9.75 6.95
C LEU A 120 -11.88 10.34 7.32
N GLU A 121 -11.95 11.65 7.57
CA GLU A 121 -13.22 12.31 7.89
C GLU A 121 -14.20 12.31 6.70
N ALA A 122 -13.70 12.41 5.46
CA ALA A 122 -14.53 12.27 4.26
C ALA A 122 -15.16 10.85 4.17
N THR A 123 -14.36 9.79 4.31
CA THR A 123 -14.83 8.40 4.30
C THR A 123 -15.81 8.12 5.44
N LYS A 124 -15.55 8.65 6.63
CA LYS A 124 -16.47 8.54 7.77
C LYS A 124 -17.81 9.24 7.51
N ALA A 125 -17.79 10.41 6.88
CA ALA A 125 -18.99 11.13 6.48
C ALA A 125 -19.77 10.36 5.41
N GLU A 126 -19.09 9.74 4.44
CA GLU A 126 -19.69 8.87 3.43
C GLU A 126 -20.36 7.65 4.06
N LEU A 127 -19.65 6.90 4.91
CA LEU A 127 -20.21 5.75 5.64
C LEU A 127 -21.45 6.12 6.46
N LYS A 128 -21.44 7.31 7.09
CA LYS A 128 -22.60 7.79 7.85
C LYS A 128 -23.82 8.06 6.93
N ARG A 129 -23.59 8.58 5.73
CA ARG A 129 -24.66 8.79 4.73
C ARG A 129 -25.19 7.46 4.23
N ASP A 130 -24.31 6.50 3.92
CA ASP A 130 -24.71 5.18 3.44
C ASP A 130 -25.53 4.43 4.49
N LEU A 131 -25.13 4.49 5.76
CA LEU A 131 -25.89 3.90 6.86
C LEU A 131 -27.31 4.52 6.94
N ALA A 132 -27.42 5.85 6.90
CA ALA A 132 -28.71 6.53 6.93
C ALA A 132 -29.57 6.19 5.69
N ALA A 133 -28.95 6.04 4.52
CA ALA A 133 -29.65 5.64 3.30
C ALA A 133 -30.15 4.19 3.36
N ILE A 134 -29.38 3.29 3.97
CA ILE A 134 -29.79 1.90 4.23
C ILE A 134 -30.96 1.88 5.21
N ASP A 135 -30.90 2.60 6.33
CA ASP A 135 -31.99 2.69 7.30
C ASP A 135 -33.29 3.19 6.65
N ALA A 136 -33.19 4.23 5.80
CA ALA A 136 -34.33 4.75 5.05
C ALA A 136 -34.92 3.70 4.08
N LYS A 137 -34.07 2.95 3.37
CA LYS A 137 -34.52 1.86 2.49
C LYS A 137 -35.19 0.74 3.27
N VAL A 138 -34.65 0.37 4.43
CA VAL A 138 -35.23 -0.67 5.30
C VAL A 138 -36.63 -0.27 5.76
N GLU A 139 -36.80 0.97 6.26
CA GLU A 139 -38.12 1.43 6.68
C GLU A 139 -39.09 1.58 5.49
N ALA A 140 -38.62 2.03 4.32
CA ALA A 140 -39.44 2.06 3.11
C ALA A 140 -39.96 0.66 2.74
N THR A 141 -39.07 -0.33 2.59
CA THR A 141 -39.46 -1.72 2.29
C THR A 141 -40.40 -2.30 3.33
N LYS A 142 -40.20 -1.99 4.62
CA LYS A 142 -41.08 -2.43 5.71
C LYS A 142 -42.47 -1.80 5.61
N THR A 143 -42.57 -0.53 5.22
CA THR A 143 -43.88 0.12 4.99
C THR A 143 -44.60 -0.44 3.77
N GLU A 144 -43.86 -0.73 2.69
CA GLU A 144 -44.39 -1.38 1.49
C GLU A 144 -44.90 -2.78 1.82
N LEU A 145 -44.11 -3.60 2.52
CA LEU A 145 -44.51 -4.94 2.94
C LEU A 145 -45.76 -4.93 3.83
N LYS A 146 -45.88 -3.98 4.77
CA LYS A 146 -47.10 -3.81 5.57
C LYS A 146 -48.32 -3.47 4.71
N ARG A 147 -48.14 -2.64 3.68
CA ARG A 147 -49.20 -2.28 2.74
C ARG A 147 -49.64 -3.50 1.93
N ASP A 148 -48.68 -4.25 1.40
CA ASP A 148 -48.95 -5.45 0.62
C ASP A 148 -49.69 -6.51 1.43
N ILE A 149 -49.31 -6.71 2.70
CA ILE A 149 -50.04 -7.58 3.64
C ILE A 149 -51.50 -7.13 3.76
N ALA A 150 -51.75 -5.84 4.04
CA ALA A 150 -53.11 -5.33 4.19
C ALA A 150 -53.94 -5.46 2.89
N VAL A 151 -53.33 -5.24 1.72
CA VAL A 151 -53.97 -5.44 0.41
C VAL A 151 -54.32 -6.90 0.18
N ILE A 152 -53.42 -7.83 0.54
CA ILE A 152 -53.65 -9.28 0.44
C ILE A 152 -54.79 -9.71 1.36
N GLU A 153 -54.80 -9.27 2.62
CA GLU A 153 -55.88 -9.54 3.57
C GLU A 153 -57.24 -9.07 3.03
N ALA A 154 -57.31 -7.85 2.49
CA ALA A 154 -58.53 -7.32 1.88
C ALA A 154 -59.00 -8.13 0.66
N LYS A 155 -58.06 -8.56 -0.21
CA LYS A 155 -58.36 -9.43 -1.36
C LYS A 155 -58.89 -10.81 -0.91
N ILE A 156 -58.32 -11.37 0.16
CA ILE A 156 -58.79 -12.62 0.75
C ILE A 156 -60.23 -12.46 1.24
N GLU A 157 -60.55 -11.39 1.97
CA GLU A 157 -61.92 -11.14 2.46
C GLU A 157 -62.92 -10.93 1.30
N SER A 158 -62.54 -10.17 0.27
CA SER A 158 -63.37 -10.04 -0.94
C SER A 158 -63.60 -11.39 -1.62
N SER A 159 -62.55 -12.19 -1.80
CA SER A 159 -62.64 -13.51 -2.44
C SER A 159 -63.51 -14.48 -1.65
N LYS A 160 -63.43 -14.46 -0.32
CA LYS A 160 -64.31 -15.24 0.56
C LYS A 160 -65.77 -14.84 0.35
N ALA A 161 -66.06 -13.53 0.35
CA ALA A 161 -67.41 -13.01 0.13
C ALA A 161 -67.95 -13.40 -1.24
N ASP A 162 -67.15 -13.30 -2.30
CA ASP A 162 -67.57 -13.66 -3.66
C ASP A 162 -67.80 -15.16 -3.81
N THR A 163 -67.01 -16.00 -3.14
CA THR A 163 -67.23 -17.45 -3.07
C THR A 163 -68.56 -17.77 -2.37
N ILE A 164 -68.88 -17.07 -1.27
CA ILE A 164 -70.18 -17.23 -0.57
C ILE A 164 -71.35 -16.82 -1.48
N LYS A 165 -71.24 -15.68 -2.18
CA LYS A 165 -72.30 -15.23 -3.11
C LYS A 165 -72.55 -16.24 -4.23
N TRP A 166 -71.48 -16.74 -4.86
CA TRP A 166 -71.59 -17.71 -5.95
C TRP A 166 -72.18 -19.05 -5.47
N THR A 167 -71.73 -19.55 -4.33
CA THR A 167 -72.24 -20.80 -3.76
C THR A 167 -73.71 -20.67 -3.34
N ALA A 168 -74.10 -19.58 -2.67
CA ALA A 168 -75.50 -19.31 -2.34
C ALA A 168 -76.39 -19.19 -3.59
N GLY A 169 -75.92 -18.48 -4.62
CA GLY A 169 -76.62 -18.38 -5.90
C GLY A 169 -76.82 -19.73 -6.59
N MET A 170 -75.79 -20.60 -6.55
CA MET A 170 -75.88 -21.96 -7.07
C MET A 170 -76.91 -22.82 -6.31
N PHE A 171 -76.91 -22.76 -4.97
CA PHE A 171 -77.91 -23.47 -4.16
C PHE A 171 -79.33 -22.99 -4.44
N ALA A 172 -79.53 -21.67 -4.59
CA ALA A 172 -80.84 -21.11 -4.93
C ALA A 172 -81.32 -21.61 -6.31
N ALA A 173 -80.44 -21.62 -7.32
CA ALA A 173 -80.75 -22.13 -8.65
C ALA A 173 -81.09 -23.63 -8.65
N GLN A 174 -80.30 -24.46 -7.95
CA GLN A 174 -80.58 -25.90 -7.79
C GLN A 174 -81.93 -26.14 -7.10
N THR A 175 -82.23 -25.37 -6.05
CA THR A 175 -83.51 -25.48 -5.32
C THR A 175 -84.69 -25.13 -6.21
N ALA A 176 -84.59 -24.03 -6.98
CA ALA A 176 -85.63 -23.64 -7.93
C ALA A 176 -85.86 -24.70 -9.02
N LEU A 177 -84.79 -25.33 -9.52
CA LEU A 177 -84.85 -26.40 -10.52
C LEU A 177 -85.57 -27.65 -9.97
N ILE A 178 -85.25 -28.06 -8.74
CA ILE A 178 -85.91 -29.21 -8.08
C ILE A 178 -87.39 -28.92 -7.84
N LEU A 179 -87.73 -27.74 -7.30
CA LEU A 179 -89.14 -27.35 -7.08
C LEU A 179 -89.92 -27.30 -8.39
N GLY A 180 -89.33 -26.75 -9.45
CA GLY A 180 -89.93 -26.72 -10.78
C GLY A 180 -90.19 -28.12 -11.34
N ALA A 181 -89.23 -29.04 -11.20
CA ALA A 181 -89.40 -30.43 -11.61
C ALA A 181 -90.50 -31.14 -10.79
N MET A 182 -90.54 -30.94 -9.48
CA MET A 182 -91.56 -31.53 -8.60
C MET A 182 -92.97 -31.03 -8.94
N PHE A 183 -93.12 -29.73 -9.21
CA PHE A 183 -94.39 -29.14 -9.65
C PHE A 183 -94.86 -29.74 -11.00
N ALA A 184 -93.95 -29.91 -11.95
CA ALA A 184 -94.26 -30.54 -13.23
C ALA A 184 -94.75 -31.98 -13.05
N ILE A 185 -94.10 -32.77 -12.19
CA ILE A 185 -94.51 -34.15 -11.87
C ILE A 185 -95.89 -34.19 -11.20
N MET A 186 -96.17 -33.32 -10.22
CA MET A 186 -97.49 -33.25 -9.57
C MET A 186 -98.62 -32.96 -10.56
N ARG A 187 -98.37 -32.09 -11.55
CA ARG A 187 -99.36 -31.77 -12.58
C ARG A 187 -99.64 -32.97 -13.51
N MET A 188 -98.65 -33.82 -13.76
CA MET A 188 -98.82 -35.02 -14.59
C MET A 188 -99.56 -36.16 -13.86
N ASN A 189 -99.62 -36.15 -12.52
CA ASN A 189 -100.23 -37.22 -11.71
C ASN A 189 -101.64 -36.90 -11.17
N GLN A 190 -102.39 -35.96 -11.79
CA GLN A 190 -103.77 -35.66 -11.38
C GLN A 190 -104.77 -36.69 -11.96
N PRO A 191 -105.65 -37.31 -11.15
CA PRO A 191 -106.65 -38.23 -11.66
C PRO A 191 -107.69 -37.49 -12.54
N PRO A 192 -108.28 -38.16 -13.56
CA PRO A 192 -109.21 -37.51 -14.48
C PRO A 192 -110.47 -36.98 -13.76
N PRO A 193 -111.07 -35.88 -14.25
CA PRO A 193 -112.23 -35.27 -13.61
C PRO A 193 -113.42 -36.22 -13.61
N VAL A 194 -114.02 -36.42 -12.44
CA VAL A 194 -115.26 -37.20 -12.27
C VAL A 194 -116.40 -36.39 -12.87
N VAL A 195 -116.88 -36.79 -14.06
CA VAL A 195 -118.05 -36.17 -14.69
C VAL A 195 -119.30 -36.59 -13.94
N TYR A 196 -119.90 -35.64 -13.21
CA TYR A 196 -121.18 -35.84 -12.54
C TYR A 196 -122.31 -35.83 -13.57
N HIS A 197 -122.97 -36.98 -13.80
CA HIS A 197 -124.25 -37.04 -14.50
C HIS A 197 -125.39 -36.83 -13.48
N PRO A 198 -126.21 -35.76 -13.60
CA PRO A 198 -127.29 -35.52 -12.66
C PRO A 198 -128.38 -36.60 -12.80
N PRO A 199 -128.85 -37.21 -11.71
CA PRO A 199 -129.97 -38.14 -11.77
C PRO A 199 -131.29 -37.37 -11.84
N ALA A 200 -132.11 -37.68 -12.85
CA ALA A 200 -133.52 -38.06 -12.70
C ALA A 200 -134.31 -37.75 -13.98
N GLN A 201 -134.91 -38.80 -14.56
CA GLN A 201 -136.36 -38.95 -14.52
C GLN A 201 -136.71 -40.36 -14.99
N GLU A 202 -137.29 -41.14 -14.06
CA GLU A 202 -137.95 -42.40 -14.34
C GLU A 202 -139.07 -42.16 -15.37
N MET A 203 -138.76 -42.35 -16.66
CA MET A 203 -139.79 -42.47 -17.67
C MET A 203 -140.40 -43.86 -17.50
N ARG A 204 -141.44 -43.90 -16.65
CA ARG A 204 -142.28 -45.06 -16.36
C ARG A 204 -142.58 -45.85 -17.63
N LEU A 205 -142.26 -47.14 -17.59
CA LEU A 205 -142.82 -48.17 -18.47
C LEU A 205 -144.36 -48.16 -18.35
N PRO A 206 -145.13 -48.01 -19.45
CA PRO A 206 -146.44 -48.62 -19.51
C PRO A 206 -146.27 -50.14 -19.67
N THR A 207 -146.92 -50.86 -18.75
CA THR A 207 -147.10 -52.31 -18.64
C THR A 207 -147.54 -53.00 -19.94
N PRO A 208 -147.27 -54.32 -20.09
CA PRO A 208 -147.63 -55.07 -21.29
C PRO A 208 -149.15 -55.21 -21.41
N ALA A 209 -149.67 -55.10 -22.63
CA ALA A 209 -151.05 -55.44 -22.95
C ALA A 209 -151.09 -56.52 -24.05
N PRO A 210 -152.07 -57.43 -23.99
CA PRO A 210 -151.97 -58.84 -24.39
C PRO A 210 -152.19 -59.12 -25.88
N ALA A 211 -151.94 -60.39 -26.22
CA ALA A 211 -152.01 -60.99 -27.55
C ALA A 211 -153.38 -60.98 -28.27
N ALA A 212 -153.27 -61.07 -29.61
CA ALA A 212 -154.14 -61.79 -30.56
C ALA A 212 -155.51 -61.14 -30.93
N PRO A 213 -156.13 -61.42 -32.11
CA PRO A 213 -155.91 -62.59 -32.95
C PRO A 213 -155.86 -62.40 -34.49
N LEU A 214 -155.62 -63.56 -35.11
CA LEU A 214 -155.72 -64.04 -36.49
C LEU A 214 -156.82 -63.53 -37.43
N ASN A 215 -156.55 -63.82 -38.71
CA ASN A 215 -157.43 -64.05 -39.88
C ASN A 215 -157.72 -62.78 -40.70
N ARG A 216 -157.55 -62.77 -42.02
CA ARG A 216 -157.70 -63.83 -43.03
C ARG A 216 -157.00 -63.40 -44.33
#